data_AF-A0A8K0G5J1-F1
#
_entry.id   AF-A0A8K0G5J1-F1
#
_cell.length_a   1.000
_cell.length_b   1.000
_cell.length_c   1.000
_cell.angle_alpha   90.00
_cell.angle_beta   90.00
_cell.angle_gamma   90.00
#
_symmetry.space_group_name_H-M   'P 1'
#
loop_
_entity.id
_entity.type
_entity.pdbx_description
1 polymer ?
#
loop_
_entity_poly.entity_id
_entity_poly.type
_entity_poly.pdbx_seq_one_letter_code
_entity_poly.pdbx_strand_id
1 'polypeptide(L)'
;MHHDASVNEGSQKSEIVHLYNDTKSGVDPLDVNAPVLYSVQRRSRRWPMVVAFAVLNISGVNSRVLYQCSANAQGIRRFKYLEALGFRLLEPLLRKTIENKKVPMKRRLLAAEILEIALPDTQT
;
A
#
# COMPACT_ATOMS: atom_id res chain seq x y z
N MET A 1 30.06 -10.36 -11.67
CA MET A 1 31.00 -10.78 -10.61
C MET A 1 32.22 -9.88 -10.73
N HIS A 2 32.61 -9.18 -9.66
CA HIS A 2 33.75 -8.25 -9.67
C HIS A 2 35.06 -9.04 -9.72
N HIS A 3 35.57 -9.28 -10.92
CA HIS A 3 36.82 -9.99 -11.13
C HIS A 3 38.04 -9.06 -11.22
N ASP A 4 37.82 -7.75 -11.29
CA ASP A 4 38.87 -6.74 -11.38
C ASP A 4 38.93 -5.86 -10.12
N ALA A 5 40.14 -5.43 -9.77
CA ALA A 5 40.42 -4.54 -8.64
C ALA A 5 40.32 -3.05 -9.03
N SER A 6 39.37 -2.73 -9.92
CA SER A 6 39.20 -1.37 -10.44
C SER A 6 38.86 -0.38 -9.31
N VAL A 7 39.51 0.78 -9.33
CA VAL A 7 39.31 1.87 -8.37
C VAL A 7 38.78 3.08 -9.11
N ASN A 8 37.69 3.66 -8.60
CA ASN A 8 37.10 4.84 -9.21
C ASN A 8 37.92 6.08 -8.84
N GLU A 9 38.54 6.71 -9.84
CA GLU A 9 39.51 7.81 -9.69
C GLU A 9 38.98 9.01 -8.89
N GLY A 10 37.67 9.32 -9.00
CA GLY A 10 37.07 10.46 -8.29
C GLY A 10 36.80 10.20 -6.81
N SER A 11 36.55 8.94 -6.43
CA SER A 11 36.17 8.58 -5.06
C SER A 11 37.27 7.86 -4.28
N GLN A 12 38.28 7.35 -4.99
CA GLN A 12 39.32 6.46 -4.48
C GLN A 12 38.77 5.20 -3.79
N LYS A 13 37.51 4.83 -4.07
CA LYS A 13 36.87 3.60 -3.61
C LYS A 13 36.87 2.57 -4.73
N SER A 14 37.00 1.30 -4.37
CA SER A 14 36.88 0.21 -5.32
C SER A 14 35.46 0.12 -5.88
N GLU A 15 35.33 -0.42 -7.09
CA GLU A 15 34.03 -0.70 -7.71
C GLU A 15 33.14 -1.57 -6.81
N ILE A 16 33.73 -2.53 -6.10
CA ILE A 16 33.03 -3.40 -5.13
C ILE A 16 32.33 -2.56 -4.05
N VAL A 17 33.01 -1.55 -3.51
CA VAL A 17 32.44 -0.68 -2.47
C VAL A 17 31.29 0.16 -3.02
N HIS A 18 31.37 0.59 -4.28
CA HIS A 18 30.27 1.30 -4.94
C HIS A 18 29.06 0.39 -5.14
N LEU A 19 29.24 -0.79 -5.75
CA LEU A 19 28.12 -1.72 -5.94
C LEU A 19 27.48 -2.12 -4.61
N TYR A 20 28.28 -2.35 -3.58
CA TYR A 20 27.76 -2.62 -2.24
C TYR A 20 26.91 -1.44 -1.72
N ASN A 21 27.41 -0.21 -1.82
CA ASN A 21 26.66 0.96 -1.34
C ASN A 21 25.37 1.22 -2.13
N ASP A 22 25.37 0.92 -3.43
CA ASP A 22 24.21 1.09 -4.31
C ASP A 22 23.14 0.02 -4.04
N THR A 23 23.53 -1.18 -3.63
CA THR A 23 22.61 -2.31 -3.45
C THR A 23 22.19 -2.55 -1.99
N LYS A 24 23.00 -2.16 -1.00
CA LYS A 24 22.75 -2.44 0.42
C LYS A 24 21.46 -1.83 0.97
N SER A 25 20.98 -0.73 0.38
CA SER A 25 19.80 0.00 0.83
C SER A 25 18.51 -0.53 0.21
N GLY A 26 18.52 -1.67 -0.50
CA GLY A 26 17.33 -2.22 -1.14
C GLY A 26 16.20 -2.59 -0.16
N VAL A 27 16.53 -2.88 1.10
CA VAL A 27 15.56 -3.26 2.15
C VAL A 27 14.98 -2.04 2.86
N ASP A 28 15.76 -0.96 3.02
CA ASP A 28 15.37 0.29 3.73
C ASP A 28 14.00 0.88 3.30
N PRO A 29 13.62 0.83 2.01
CA PRO A 29 12.29 1.25 1.57
C PRO A 29 11.13 0.43 2.15
N LEU A 30 11.36 -0.85 2.47
CA LEU A 30 10.35 -1.80 2.93
C LEU A 30 10.23 -1.86 4.46
N ASP A 31 11.34 -1.78 5.19
CA ASP A 31 11.38 -1.96 6.64
C ASP A 31 11.24 -0.64 7.43
N VAL A 32 11.74 0.48 6.90
CA VAL A 32 11.71 1.79 7.57
C VAL A 32 10.71 2.73 6.90
N ASN A 33 10.83 2.96 5.59
CA ASN A 33 10.06 4.01 4.94
C ASN A 33 8.57 3.65 4.77
N ALA A 34 8.30 2.41 4.35
CA ALA A 34 6.95 1.92 4.12
C ALA A 34 6.08 1.91 5.40
N PRO A 35 6.57 1.41 6.55
CA PRO A 35 5.80 1.45 7.79
C PRO A 35 5.68 2.86 8.39
N VAL A 36 6.70 3.72 8.30
CA VAL A 36 6.64 5.05 8.95
C VAL A 36 5.57 5.94 8.31
N LEU A 37 5.38 5.90 7.00
CA LEU A 37 4.48 6.83 6.29
C LEU A 37 3.05 6.32 6.11
N TYR A 38 2.85 5.01 5.99
CA TYR A 38 1.55 4.42 5.61
C TYR A 38 1.24 3.11 6.36
N SER A 39 1.71 2.95 7.60
CA SER A 39 1.46 1.72 8.36
C SER A 39 0.01 1.61 8.84
N VAL A 40 -0.52 0.38 8.74
CA VAL A 40 -1.80 -0.02 9.35
C VAL A 40 -1.65 -0.55 10.78
N GLN A 41 -0.44 -0.56 11.32
CA GLN A 41 -0.14 -1.11 12.64
C GLN A 41 -0.86 -0.34 13.73
N ARG A 42 -1.51 -1.09 14.63
CA ARG A 42 -2.16 -0.55 15.83
C ARG A 42 -1.53 -1.13 17.09
N ARG A 43 -1.60 -0.36 18.18
CA ARG A 43 -1.22 -0.87 19.51
C ARG A 43 -2.07 -2.11 19.82
N SER A 44 -1.41 -3.24 19.97
CA SER A 44 -2.03 -4.52 20.26
C SER A 44 -1.29 -5.23 21.40
N ARG A 45 -2.03 -5.91 22.26
CA ARG A 45 -1.47 -6.81 23.29
C ARG A 45 -1.33 -8.25 22.79
N ARG A 46 -1.70 -8.52 21.53
CA ARG A 46 -1.67 -9.84 20.91
C ARG A 46 -0.59 -9.84 19.84
N TRP A 47 0.51 -10.56 20.05
CA TRP A 47 1.63 -10.65 19.11
C TRP A 47 1.22 -11.09 17.69
N PRO A 48 0.21 -11.98 17.47
CA PRO A 48 -0.15 -12.37 16.10
C PRO A 48 -0.71 -11.19 15.29
N MET A 49 -1.36 -10.23 15.94
CA MET A 49 -1.86 -9.03 15.26
C MET A 49 -0.73 -8.16 14.75
N VAL A 50 0.42 -8.12 15.43
CA VAL A 50 1.60 -7.37 14.98
C VAL A 50 2.11 -7.95 13.67
N VAL A 51 2.19 -9.29 13.58
CA VAL A 51 2.57 -9.99 12.35
C VAL A 51 1.55 -9.74 11.24
N ALA A 52 0.26 -9.83 11.54
CA ALA A 52 -0.79 -9.56 10.55
C ALA A 52 -0.71 -8.14 9.97
N PHE A 53 -0.44 -7.13 10.80
CA PHE A 53 -0.23 -5.75 10.33
C PHE A 53 1.03 -5.62 9.48
N ALA A 54 2.13 -6.30 9.84
CA ALA A 54 3.35 -6.30 9.04
C ALA A 54 3.10 -6.91 7.65
N VAL A 55 2.41 -8.06 7.59
CA VAL A 55 2.03 -8.71 6.33
C VAL A 55 1.16 -7.80 5.47
N LEU A 56 0.17 -7.11 6.06
CA LEU A 56 -0.67 -6.14 5.35
C LEU A 56 0.15 -4.98 4.76
N ASN A 57 1.08 -4.41 5.53
CA ASN A 57 1.96 -3.34 5.07
C ASN A 57 2.82 -3.80 3.88
N ILE A 58 3.49 -4.96 3.99
CA ILE A 58 4.34 -5.52 2.93
C ILE A 58 3.50 -5.84 1.69
N SER A 59 2.33 -6.44 1.87
CA SER A 59 1.42 -6.78 0.77
C SER A 59 0.98 -5.54 -0.01
N GLY A 60 0.69 -4.42 0.69
CA GLY A 60 0.34 -3.16 0.05
C GLY A 60 1.48 -2.53 -0.76
N VAL A 61 2.73 -2.76 -0.39
CA VAL A 61 3.89 -2.35 -1.20
C VAL A 61 4.04 -3.25 -2.42
N ASN A 62 4.02 -4.57 -2.20
CA ASN A 62 4.25 -5.54 -3.27
C ASN A 62 3.16 -5.46 -4.34
N SER A 63 1.90 -5.32 -3.95
CA SER A 63 0.78 -5.19 -4.90
C SER A 63 0.89 -3.93 -5.76
N ARG A 64 1.41 -2.83 -5.19
CA ARG A 64 1.70 -1.59 -5.91
C ARG A 64 2.83 -1.78 -6.92
N VAL A 65 3.92 -2.42 -6.52
CA VAL A 65 5.05 -2.71 -7.43
C VAL A 65 4.57 -3.54 -8.60
N LEU A 66 3.82 -4.62 -8.33
CA LEU A 66 3.21 -5.45 -9.38
C LEU A 66 2.30 -4.64 -10.31
N TYR A 67 1.46 -3.77 -9.75
CA TYR A 67 0.59 -2.89 -10.54
C TYR A 67 1.37 -1.95 -11.45
N GLN A 68 2.48 -1.39 -10.97
CA GLN A 68 3.37 -0.53 -11.77
C GLN A 68 4.04 -1.31 -12.89
N CYS A 69 4.46 -2.55 -12.63
CA CYS A 69 5.02 -3.43 -13.64
C CYS A 69 4.00 -3.86 -14.71
N SER A 70 2.74 -4.08 -14.34
CA SER A 70 1.73 -4.63 -15.23
C SER A 70 1.01 -3.60 -16.11
N ALA A 71 0.84 -2.35 -15.64
CA ALA A 71 -0.16 -1.45 -16.21
C ALA A 71 0.41 -0.24 -16.99
N ASN A 72 1.72 -0.15 -17.27
CA ASN A 72 2.36 1.11 -17.70
C ASN A 72 1.98 2.32 -16.82
N ALA A 73 1.46 2.07 -15.60
CA ALA A 73 1.04 3.06 -14.62
C ALA A 73 2.23 3.58 -13.82
N GLN A 74 3.29 3.90 -14.55
CA GLN A 74 4.52 4.45 -13.99
C GLN A 74 4.17 5.75 -13.27
N GLY A 75 4.65 5.87 -12.03
CA GLY A 75 4.49 7.12 -11.27
C GLY A 75 3.17 7.31 -10.51
N ILE A 76 2.26 6.32 -10.43
CA ILE A 76 1.16 6.44 -9.45
C ILE A 76 1.77 6.68 -8.06
N ARG A 77 1.25 7.64 -7.30
CA ARG A 77 1.73 7.94 -5.93
C ARG A 77 1.25 6.86 -4.96
N ARG A 78 2.09 6.49 -3.98
CA ARG A 78 1.79 5.41 -3.02
C ARG A 78 0.46 5.63 -2.30
N PHE A 79 0.24 6.84 -1.80
CA PHE A 79 -1.01 7.23 -1.16
C PHE A 79 -2.23 6.96 -2.05
N LYS A 80 -2.21 7.42 -3.30
CA LYS A 80 -3.32 7.25 -4.24
C LYS A 80 -3.59 5.79 -4.58
N TYR A 81 -2.55 4.98 -4.68
CA TYR A 81 -2.70 3.54 -4.86
C TYR A 81 -3.40 2.89 -3.66
N LEU A 82 -2.94 3.19 -2.43
CA LEU A 82 -3.50 2.61 -1.21
C LEU A 82 -4.92 3.09 -0.93
N GLU A 83 -5.23 4.36 -1.22
CA GLU A 83 -6.59 4.93 -1.16
C GLU A 83 -7.53 4.15 -2.09
N ALA A 84 -7.17 4.01 -3.37
CA ALA A 84 -7.97 3.26 -4.33
C ALA A 84 -8.12 1.78 -3.95
N LEU A 85 -7.05 1.14 -3.47
CA LEU A 85 -7.08 -0.23 -2.96
C LEU A 85 -8.06 -0.37 -1.79
N GLY A 86 -8.02 0.56 -0.83
CA GLY A 86 -8.90 0.57 0.33
C GLY A 86 -10.37 0.66 -0.08
N PHE A 87 -10.72 1.59 -0.97
CA PHE A 87 -12.10 1.71 -1.47
C PHE A 87 -12.56 0.46 -2.22
N ARG A 88 -11.71 -0.14 -3.07
CA ARG A 88 -12.05 -1.40 -3.76
C ARG A 88 -12.29 -2.57 -2.79
N LEU A 89 -11.51 -2.67 -1.70
CA LEU A 89 -11.72 -3.68 -0.68
C LEU A 89 -13.01 -3.45 0.13
N LEU A 90 -13.41 -2.18 0.31
CA LEU A 90 -14.63 -1.81 1.03
C LEU A 90 -15.90 -1.98 0.20
N GLU A 91 -15.81 -1.90 -1.13
CA GLU A 91 -16.96 -1.96 -2.04
C GLU A 91 -17.99 -3.08 -1.72
N PRO A 92 -17.61 -4.37 -1.60
CA PRO A 92 -18.59 -5.43 -1.31
C PRO A 92 -19.26 -5.27 0.06
N LEU A 93 -18.59 -4.65 1.04
CA LEU A 93 -19.16 -4.38 2.36
C LEU A 93 -20.13 -3.20 2.33
N LEU A 94 -19.81 -2.16 1.56
CA LEU A 94 -20.65 -1.00 1.37
C LEU A 94 -21.94 -1.39 0.62
N ARG A 95 -21.84 -2.22 -0.43
CA ARG A 95 -23.01 -2.77 -1.13
C ARG A 95 -23.94 -3.56 -0.20
N LYS A 96 -23.39 -4.48 0.60
CA LYS A 96 -24.15 -5.21 1.63
C LYS A 96 -24.82 -4.29 2.65
N THR A 97 -24.17 -3.17 2.98
CA THR A 97 -24.73 -2.18 3.92
C THR A 97 -25.93 -1.46 3.32
N ILE A 98 -25.86 -1.09 2.03
CA ILE A 98 -26.93 -0.43 1.28
C ILE A 98 -28.17 -1.33 1.15
N GLU A 99 -27.96 -2.61 0.85
CA GLU A 99 -29.01 -3.61 0.68
C GLU A 99 -29.73 -3.96 1.99
N ASN A 100 -29.02 -3.87 3.12
CA ASN A 100 -29.57 -4.23 4.42
C ASN A 100 -30.49 -3.13 4.98
N LYS A 101 -31.80 -3.30 4.79
CA LYS A 101 -32.85 -2.40 5.29
C LYS A 101 -32.87 -2.22 6.82
N LYS A 102 -32.23 -3.12 7.59
CA LYS A 102 -32.12 -2.99 9.06
C LYS A 102 -31.04 -1.97 9.46
N VAL A 103 -30.14 -1.61 8.56
CA VAL A 103 -29.11 -0.59 8.82
C VAL A 103 -29.77 0.80 8.77
N PRO A 104 -29.45 1.71 9.71
CA PRO A 104 -29.99 3.06 9.71
C PRO A 104 -29.79 3.78 8.37
N MET A 105 -30.82 4.51 7.91
CA MET A 105 -30.82 5.21 6.62
C MET A 105 -29.58 6.11 6.43
N LYS A 106 -29.16 6.82 7.48
CA LYS A 106 -27.94 7.65 7.46
C LYS A 106 -26.68 6.88 7.04
N ARG A 107 -26.51 5.63 7.50
CA ARG A 107 -25.35 4.79 7.14
C ARG A 107 -25.46 4.26 5.71
N ARG A 108 -26.69 3.94 5.27
CA ARG A 108 -26.95 3.52 3.88
C ARG A 108 -26.65 4.65 2.89
N LEU A 109 -27.09 5.88 3.22
CA LEU A 109 -26.80 7.09 2.43
C LEU A 109 -25.30 7.34 2.32
N LEU A 110 -24.56 7.31 3.44
CA LEU A 110 -23.10 7.48 3.41
C LEU A 110 -22.40 6.40 2.57
N ALA A 111 -22.83 5.13 2.70
CA ALA A 111 -22.25 4.05 1.91
C ALA A 111 -22.53 4.21 0.41
N ALA A 112 -23.72 4.70 0.05
CA ALA A 112 -24.10 4.98 -1.33
C ALA A 112 -23.34 6.18 -1.91
N GLU A 113 -23.12 7.23 -1.11
CA GLU A 113 -22.30 8.40 -1.46
C GLU A 113 -20.85 8.00 -1.75
N ILE A 114 -20.23 7.19 -0.88
CA ILE A 114 -18.85 6.68 -1.08
C ILE A 114 -18.73 5.86 -2.37
N LEU A 115 -19.79 5.14 -2.75
CA LEU A 115 -19.80 4.35 -3.99
C LEU A 115 -20.29 5.13 -5.22
N GLU A 116 -20.70 6.39 -5.05
CA GLU A 116 -21.30 7.21 -6.11
C GLU A 116 -22.55 6.54 -6.74
N ILE A 117 -23.38 5.88 -5.92
CA ILE A 117 -24.60 5.17 -6.36
C ILE A 117 -25.84 5.89 -5.81
N ALA A 118 -26.89 6.03 -6.62
CA ALA A 118 -28.18 6.53 -6.17
C ALA A 118 -28.93 5.47 -5.34
N LEU A 119 -29.43 5.85 -4.17
CA LEU A 119 -30.34 5.01 -3.40
C LEU A 119 -31.75 5.06 -4.00
N PRO A 120 -32.45 3.92 -4.16
CA PRO A 120 -33.76 3.86 -4.81
C PRO A 120 -34.90 4.53 -4.01
N ASP A 121 -34.66 5.01 -2.78
CA ASP A 121 -35.73 5.41 -1.84
C ASP A 121 -35.92 6.94 -1.71
N THR A 122 -35.32 7.79 -2.56
CA THR A 122 -35.60 9.24 -2.58
C THR A 122 -36.71 9.62 -3.56
N GLN A 123 -37.89 9.00 -3.41
CA GLN A 123 -39.15 9.53 -3.92
C GLN A 123 -40.07 9.75 -2.71
N THR A 124 -40.06 10.97 -2.17
CA THR A 124 -41.10 11.52 -1.29
C THR A 124 -41.34 12.95 -1.70
#